data_AF-A0A7J5E9N0-F1
#
_entry.id   AF-A0A7J5E9N0-F1
#
_cell.length_a   1.000
_cell.length_b   1.000
_cell.length_c   1.000
_cell.angle_alpha   90.00
_cell.angle_beta   90.00
_cell.angle_gamma   90.00
#
_symmetry.space_group_name_H-M   'P 1'
#
loop_
_entity.id
_entity.type
_entity.pdbx_description
1 polymer ?
#
loop_
_entity_poly.entity_id
_entity_poly.type
_entity_poly.pdbx_seq_one_letter_code
_entity_poly.pdbx_strand_id
1 'polypeptide(L)'
;MNKKLLHRIIGFSVFLITAFVYFLTVQPSVSFWDCGEFIASAYLMQVPHPPGTPLFLILGRFFSMIPFAENIAFRVNTVSVLSSAFTVLFVYL
;
A
#
# COMPACT_ATOMS: atom_id res chain seq x y z
N MET A 1 -16.20 11.90 -28.06
CA MET A 1 -15.64 10.99 -27.03
C MET A 1 -16.65 10.82 -25.90
N ASN A 2 -16.90 9.60 -25.43
CA ASN A 2 -17.82 9.35 -24.32
C ASN A 2 -17.25 10.00 -23.03
N LYS A 3 -17.95 10.97 -22.44
CA LYS A 3 -17.48 11.70 -21.25
C LYS A 3 -17.20 10.75 -20.07
N LYS A 4 -18.01 9.70 -19.88
CA LYS A 4 -17.76 8.69 -18.83
C LYS A 4 -16.49 7.90 -19.09
N LEU A 5 -16.21 7.58 -20.36
CA LEU A 5 -14.96 6.92 -20.74
C LEU A 5 -13.76 7.84 -20.49
N LEU A 6 -13.87 9.13 -20.83
CA LEU A 6 -12.83 10.11 -20.57
C LEU A 6 -12.49 10.21 -19.06
N HIS A 7 -13.48 10.33 -18.19
CA HIS A 7 -13.25 10.38 -16.74
C HIS A 7 -12.55 9.11 -16.24
N ARG A 8 -12.95 7.92 -16.72
CA ARG A 8 -12.28 6.66 -16.34
C ARG A 8 -10.82 6.63 -16.78
N ILE A 9 -10.51 7.10 -17.99
CA ILE A 9 -9.13 7.16 -18.51
C ILE A 9 -8.29 8.14 -17.68
N ILE A 10 -8.82 9.32 -17.38
CA ILE A 10 -8.09 10.32 -16.59
C ILE A 10 -7.85 9.78 -15.17
N GLY A 11 -8.88 9.23 -14.53
CA GLY A 11 -8.75 8.65 -13.19
C GLY A 11 -7.69 7.56 -13.14
N PHE A 12 -7.73 6.62 -14.09
CA PHE A 12 -6.71 5.57 -14.18
C PHE A 12 -5.31 6.13 -14.45
N SER A 13 -5.17 7.19 -15.25
CA SER A 13 -3.88 7.85 -15.48
C SER A 13 -3.36 8.50 -14.19
N VAL A 14 -4.23 9.17 -13.42
CA VAL A 14 -3.90 9.74 -12.11
C VAL A 14 -3.46 8.65 -11.13
N PHE A 15 -4.15 7.51 -11.12
CA PHE A 15 -3.76 6.34 -10.33
C PHE A 15 -2.35 5.86 -10.68
N LEU A 16 -2.05 5.65 -11.97
CA LEU A 16 -0.74 5.17 -12.40
C LEU A 16 0.39 6.14 -12.04
N ILE A 17 0.18 7.44 -12.26
CA ILE A 17 1.16 8.48 -11.92
C ILE A 17 1.39 8.49 -10.40
N THR A 18 0.31 8.44 -9.60
CA THR A 18 0.41 8.45 -8.14
C THR A 18 1.11 7.20 -7.62
N ALA A 19 0.73 6.01 -8.12
CA ALA A 19 1.36 4.75 -7.75
C ALA A 19 2.85 4.78 -8.07
N PHE A 20 3.23 5.27 -9.25
CA PHE A 20 4.64 5.41 -9.65
C PHE A 20 5.41 6.34 -8.71
N VAL A 21 4.89 7.53 -8.42
CA VAL A 21 5.53 8.48 -7.49
C VAL A 21 5.68 7.87 -6.10
N TYR A 22 4.63 7.24 -5.56
CA TYR A 22 4.68 6.62 -4.24
C TYR A 22 5.60 5.41 -4.17
N PHE A 23 5.74 4.63 -5.25
CA PHE A 23 6.75 3.58 -5.33
C PHE A 23 8.18 4.14 -5.35
N LEU A 24 8.41 5.28 -6.00
CA LEU A 24 9.73 5.92 -5.99
C LEU A 24 10.12 6.48 -4.61
N THR A 25 9.14 6.86 -3.80
CA THR A 25 9.36 7.52 -2.50
C THR A 25 9.05 6.63 -1.29
N VAL A 26 8.66 5.37 -1.49
CA VAL A 26 8.35 4.47 -0.38
C VAL A 26 9.61 4.17 0.43
N GLN A 27 9.47 4.10 1.75
CA GLN A 27 10.58 3.72 2.62
C GLN A 27 11.00 2.26 2.30
N PRO A 28 12.28 1.99 1.96
CA PRO A 28 12.76 0.66 1.58
C PRO A 28 12.92 -0.30 2.77
N SER A 29 12.79 0.21 4.00
CA SER A 29 12.98 -0.52 5.25
C SER A 29 11.89 -0.16 6.26
N VAL A 30 12.14 -0.46 7.53
CA VAL A 30 11.34 0.04 8.65
C VAL A 30 11.54 1.55 8.79
N SER A 31 10.45 2.31 8.78
CA SER A 31 10.43 3.74 9.16
C SER A 31 10.26 3.89 10.67
N PHE A 32 10.55 5.11 11.16
CA PHE A 32 10.33 5.49 12.54
C PHE A 32 8.85 5.33 12.95
N TRP A 33 8.62 5.09 14.24
CA TRP A 33 7.30 4.97 14.87
C TRP A 33 6.62 3.61 14.63
N ASP A 34 5.30 3.61 14.38
CA ASP A 34 4.45 2.41 14.36
C ASP A 34 4.75 1.45 13.20
N CYS A 35 5.40 1.89 12.13
CA CYS A 35 5.59 1.07 10.94
C CYS A 35 6.35 -0.23 11.23
N GLY A 36 7.38 -0.17 12.08
CA GLY A 36 8.13 -1.36 12.47
C GLY A 36 7.29 -2.38 13.22
N GLU A 37 6.47 -1.91 14.15
CA GLU A 37 5.53 -2.75 14.90
C GLU A 37 4.51 -3.38 13.95
N PHE A 38 3.90 -2.60 13.07
CA PHE A 38 2.90 -3.11 12.12
C PHE A 38 3.49 -4.10 11.10
N ILE A 39 4.71 -3.88 10.62
CA ILE A 39 5.40 -4.82 9.73
C ILE A 39 5.69 -6.13 10.47
N ALA A 40 6.18 -6.06 11.70
CA ALA A 40 6.45 -7.25 12.51
C ALA A 40 5.16 -8.01 12.86
N SER A 41 4.10 -7.29 13.27
CA SER A 41 2.79 -7.85 13.56
C SER A 41 2.16 -8.49 12.32
N ALA A 42 2.27 -7.87 11.14
CA ALA A 42 1.78 -8.45 9.90
C ALA A 42 2.58 -9.69 9.50
N TYR A 43 3.90 -9.66 9.67
CA TYR A 43 4.76 -10.79 9.35
C TYR A 43 4.53 -11.98 10.29
N LEU A 44 4.43 -11.73 11.60
CA LEU A 44 4.25 -12.77 12.63
C LEU A 44 2.78 -13.12 12.90
N MET A 45 1.83 -12.43 12.27
CA MET A 45 0.39 -12.54 12.54
C MET A 45 0.04 -12.28 14.01
N GLN A 46 0.60 -11.22 14.58
CA GLN A 46 0.32 -10.75 15.95
C GLN A 46 -0.61 -9.52 15.93
N VAL A 47 -1.11 -9.14 17.10
CA VAL A 47 -1.93 -7.93 17.29
C VAL A 47 -1.00 -6.80 17.74
N PRO A 48 -0.86 -5.68 16.98
CA PRO A 48 -0.04 -4.55 17.39
C PRO A 48 -0.67 -3.88 18.63
N HIS A 49 -1.84 -3.27 18.45
CA HIS A 49 -2.63 -2.72 19.54
C HIS A 49 -4.11 -3.04 19.31
N PRO A 50 -4.93 -3.29 20.35
CA PRO A 50 -6.37 -3.46 20.20
C PRO A 50 -6.99 -2.25 19.48
N PRO A 51 -7.85 -2.43 18.44
CA PRO A 51 -8.53 -3.66 17.99
C PRO A 51 -7.78 -4.47 16.91
N GLY A 52 -6.51 -4.19 16.65
CA GLY A 52 -5.59 -5.06 15.91
C GLY A 52 -5.47 -4.83 14.40
N THR A 53 -6.18 -3.86 13.82
CA THR A 53 -6.06 -3.50 12.39
C THR A 53 -6.05 -4.70 11.41
N PRO A 54 -6.99 -5.65 11.53
CA PRO A 54 -6.88 -6.98 10.93
C PRO A 54 -6.74 -6.97 9.40
N LEU A 55 -7.42 -6.05 8.71
CA LEU A 55 -7.33 -5.94 7.25
C LEU A 55 -5.90 -5.61 6.79
N PHE A 56 -5.25 -4.64 7.45
CA PHE A 56 -3.88 -4.26 7.12
C PHE A 56 -2.92 -5.43 7.38
N LEU A 57 -3.08 -6.14 8.50
CA LEU A 57 -2.21 -7.27 8.85
C LEU A 57 -2.32 -8.43 7.86
N ILE A 58 -3.55 -8.78 7.43
CA ILE A 58 -3.77 -9.85 6.44
C ILE A 58 -3.15 -9.47 5.09
N LEU A 59 -3.36 -8.23 4.64
CA LEU A 59 -2.74 -7.74 3.40
C LEU A 59 -1.22 -7.68 3.53
N GLY A 60 -0.70 -7.17 4.64
CA GLY A 60 0.73 -7.12 4.92
C GLY A 60 1.36 -8.51 4.93
N ARG A 61 0.70 -9.51 5.54
CA ARG A 61 1.13 -10.91 5.52
C ARG A 61 1.17 -11.44 4.09
N PHE A 62 0.12 -11.23 3.31
CA PHE A 62 0.06 -11.64 1.92
C PHE A 62 1.22 -11.03 1.11
N PHE A 63 1.44 -9.71 1.19
CA PHE A 63 2.51 -9.03 0.48
C PHE A 63 3.90 -9.48 0.96
N SER A 64 4.09 -9.76 2.25
CA SER A 64 5.36 -10.27 2.79
C SER A 64 5.78 -11.60 2.15
N MET A 65 4.81 -12.43 1.73
CA MET A 65 5.04 -13.73 1.10
C MET A 65 5.40 -13.63 -0.39
N ILE A 66 5.14 -12.51 -1.06
CA ILE A 66 5.45 -12.32 -2.49
C ILE A 66 6.94 -11.97 -2.63
N PRO A 67 7.77 -12.79 -3.30
CA PRO A 67 9.22 -12.63 -3.30
C PRO A 67 9.72 -11.63 -4.36
N PHE A 68 9.20 -10.40 -4.39
CA PHE A 68 9.58 -9.38 -5.39
C PHE A 68 10.74 -8.45 -4.96
N ALA A 69 11.14 -8.49 -3.68
CA ALA A 69 12.28 -7.73 -3.15
C ALA A 69 12.85 -8.47 -1.94
N GLU A 70 14.14 -8.39 -1.61
CA GLU A 70 14.68 -9.13 -0.45
C GLU A 70 14.12 -8.63 0.90
N ASN A 71 13.89 -7.32 1.01
CA ASN A 71 13.43 -6.71 2.25
C ASN A 71 11.92 -6.88 2.47
N ILE A 72 11.53 -7.58 3.55
CA ILE A 72 10.12 -7.79 3.93
C ILE A 72 9.42 -6.46 4.22
N ALA A 73 10.08 -5.49 4.83
CA ALA A 73 9.50 -4.18 5.13
C ALA A 73 9.05 -3.47 3.85
N PHE A 74 9.87 -3.48 2.80
CA PHE A 74 9.49 -2.92 1.50
C PHE A 74 8.27 -3.63 0.90
N ARG A 75 8.20 -4.96 1.02
CA ARG A 75 7.04 -5.73 0.57
C ARG A 75 5.76 -5.31 1.28
N VAL A 76 5.81 -5.20 2.61
CA VAL A 76 4.66 -4.78 3.42
C VAL A 76 4.28 -3.32 3.16
N ASN A 77 5.27 -2.42 3.04
CA ASN A 77 5.04 -1.01 2.74
C ASN A 77 4.33 -0.79 1.39
N THR A 78 4.42 -1.75 0.47
CA THR A 78 3.69 -1.70 -0.81
C THR A 78 2.17 -1.68 -0.62
N VAL A 79 1.65 -2.23 0.48
CA VAL A 79 0.23 -2.11 0.84
C VAL A 79 -0.15 -0.63 0.96
N SER A 80 0.65 0.16 1.69
CA SER A 80 0.42 1.59 1.85
C SER A 80 0.49 2.34 0.53
N VAL A 81 1.47 2.01 -0.33
CA VAL A 81 1.62 2.62 -1.67
C VAL A 81 0.34 2.44 -2.50
N LEU A 82 -0.15 1.20 -2.59
CA LEU A 82 -1.32 0.87 -3.38
C LEU A 82 -2.60 1.47 -2.78
N SER A 83 -2.80 1.35 -1.47
CA SER A 83 -3.95 1.93 -0.79
C SER A 83 -4.02 3.44 -1.00
N SER A 84 -2.91 4.16 -0.87
CA SER A 84 -2.87 5.61 -1.10
C SER A 84 -3.10 5.98 -2.57
N ALA A 85 -2.58 5.21 -3.52
CA ALA A 85 -2.85 5.44 -4.94
C ALA A 85 -4.33 5.22 -5.29
N PHE A 86 -4.96 4.18 -4.73
CA PHE A 86 -6.41 3.94 -4.87
C PHE A 86 -7.24 5.06 -4.24
N THR A 87 -6.83 5.62 -3.10
CA THR A 87 -7.50 6.80 -2.53
C THR A 87 -7.52 7.95 -3.52
N VAL A 88 -6.39 8.28 -4.17
CA VAL A 88 -6.35 9.36 -5.16
C VAL A 88 -7.25 9.07 -6.37
N LEU A 89 -7.29 7.81 -6.84
CA LEU A 89 -8.21 7.39 -7.90
C LEU A 89 -9.68 7.66 -7.53
N PHE A 90 -10.10 7.23 -6.34
CA PHE A 90 -11.49 7.35 -5.90
C PHE A 90 -11.87 8.77 -5.49
N VAL A 91 -10.92 9.61 -5.10
CA VAL A 91 -11.16 11.04 -4.89
C VAL A 91 -11.40 11.75 -6.23
N TYR A 92 -10.76 11.31 -7.30
CA TYR A 92 -10.96 11.87 -8.65
C TYR A 92 -12.26 11.41 -9.32
N LEU A 93 -12.60 10.12 -9.22
CA LEU A 93 -13.72 9.47 -9.93
C LEU A 93 -15.09 9.82 -9.33
#